data_AF-A0A7Y4UC67-F1
#
_entry.id   AF-A0A7Y4UC67-F1
#
_cell.length_a   1.000
_cell.length_b   1.000
_cell.length_c   1.000
_cell.angle_alpha   90.00
_cell.angle_beta   90.00
_cell.angle_gamma   90.00
#
_symmetry.space_group_name_H-M   'P 1'
#
loop_
_entity.id
_entity.type
_entity.pdbx_description
1 polymer ?
#
loop_
_entity_poly.entity_id
_entity_poly.type
_entity_poly.pdbx_seq_one_letter_code
_entity_poly.pdbx_strand_id
1 'polypeptide(L)'
;MTGRDVTPASDVYALGVIAYEMLTGRPPHNPENPAHLLKLQEAGVKLMPTALRPALPQAAEAVLLKALSCDAHKRPASARAFSSV
;
A
#
# COMPACT_ATOMS: atom_id res chain seq x y z
N MET A 1 -0.89 0.46 -15.04
CA MET A 1 -1.97 -0.52 -14.79
C MET A 1 -2.83 -0.64 -16.03
N THR A 2 -2.48 -1.54 -16.94
CA THR A 2 -3.45 -2.09 -17.89
C THR A 2 -4.37 -3.02 -17.09
N GLY A 3 -5.69 -2.96 -17.30
CA GLY A 3 -6.69 -3.76 -16.59
C GLY A 3 -6.62 -5.24 -16.96
N ARG A 4 -5.56 -5.92 -16.53
CA ARG A 4 -5.39 -7.37 -16.64
C ARG A 4 -5.75 -7.98 -15.28
N ASP A 5 -6.71 -8.90 -15.33
CA ASP A 5 -7.19 -9.82 -14.29
C ASP A 5 -7.11 -9.34 -12.83
N VAL A 6 -8.28 -9.13 -12.23
CA VAL A 6 -8.42 -8.93 -10.79
C VAL A 6 -7.90 -10.18 -10.10
N THR A 7 -6.88 -10.02 -9.25
CA THR A 7 -6.24 -11.10 -8.50
C THR A 7 -6.29 -10.80 -7.01
N PRO A 8 -6.12 -11.78 -6.12
CA PRO A 8 -6.02 -11.52 -4.67
C PRO A 8 -4.97 -10.46 -4.30
N ALA A 9 -3.97 -10.23 -5.15
CA ALA A 9 -2.97 -9.18 -4.98
C ALA A 9 -3.56 -7.76 -5.09
N SER A 10 -4.67 -7.54 -5.80
CA SER A 10 -5.37 -6.24 -5.79
C SER A 10 -6.09 -5.99 -4.47
N ASP A 11 -6.67 -7.02 -3.87
CA ASP A 11 -7.32 -6.90 -2.54
C ASP A 11 -6.28 -6.61 -1.45
N VAL A 12 -5.10 -7.25 -1.52
CA VAL A 12 -3.98 -6.94 -0.62
C VAL A 12 -3.50 -5.50 -0.78
N TYR A 13 -3.47 -4.98 -2.01
CA TYR A 13 -3.13 -3.57 -2.24
C TYR A 13 -4.18 -2.64 -1.62
N ALA A 14 -5.47 -2.89 -1.87
CA ALA A 14 -6.55 -2.09 -1.30
C ALA A 14 -6.55 -2.12 0.24
N LEU A 15 -6.31 -3.29 0.83
CA LEU A 15 -6.17 -3.45 2.27
C LEU A 15 -4.96 -2.66 2.81
N GLY A 16 -3.83 -2.67 2.08
CA GLY A 16 -2.66 -1.85 2.41
C GLY A 16 -2.95 -0.36 2.40
N VAL A 17 -3.75 0.11 1.43
CA VAL A 17 -4.18 1.53 1.36
C VAL A 17 -5.04 1.89 2.57
N ILE A 18 -6.04 1.07 2.88
CA ILE A 18 -6.93 1.29 4.03
C ILE A 18 -6.12 1.27 5.34
N ALA A 19 -5.26 0.27 5.53
CA ALA A 19 -4.43 0.16 6.73
C ALA A 19 -3.49 1.37 6.88
N TYR A 20 -2.86 1.82 5.79
CA TYR A 20 -2.02 3.01 5.80
C TYR A 20 -2.82 4.23 6.28
N GLU A 21 -4.01 4.43 5.73
CA GLU A 21 -4.87 5.57 6.07
C GLU A 21 -5.35 5.50 7.53
N MET A 22 -5.79 4.34 8.00
CA MET A 22 -6.20 4.15 9.39
C MET A 22 -5.06 4.39 10.39
N LEU A 23 -3.83 4.03 10.03
CA LEU A 23 -2.67 4.16 10.93
C LEU A 23 -2.06 5.56 10.93
N THR A 24 -2.21 6.30 9.82
CA THR A 24 -1.52 7.59 9.62
C THR A 24 -2.47 8.78 9.52
N GLY A 25 -3.77 8.55 9.38
CA GLY A 25 -4.81 9.57 9.21
C GLY A 25 -4.87 10.18 7.80
N ARG A 26 -4.11 9.66 6.83
CA ARG A 26 -4.12 10.14 5.44
C ARG A 26 -3.86 9.02 4.44
N PRO A 27 -4.38 9.09 3.21
CA PRO A 27 -4.10 8.08 2.20
C PRO A 27 -2.62 8.11 1.75
N PRO A 28 -2.08 6.98 1.25
CA PRO A 28 -0.71 6.91 0.74
C PRO A 28 -0.49 7.72 -0.54
N HIS A 29 -1.56 7.93 -1.31
CA HIS A 29 -1.56 8.69 -2.56
C HIS A 29 -2.76 9.64 -2.59
N ASN A 30 -2.59 10.85 -3.10
CA ASN A 30 -3.65 11.84 -3.28
C ASN A 30 -3.71 12.28 -4.75
N PRO A 31 -4.37 11.52 -5.63
CA PRO A 31 -4.44 11.80 -7.05
C PRO A 31 -5.49 12.86 -7.40
N GLU A 32 -5.22 13.66 -8.43
CA GLU A 32 -6.20 14.60 -8.99
C GLU A 32 -7.17 13.94 -9.99
N ASN A 33 -6.74 12.83 -10.60
CA ASN A 33 -7.52 12.06 -11.56
C ASN A 33 -6.96 10.62 -11.66
N PRO A 34 -7.67 9.67 -12.31
CA PRO A 34 -7.22 8.28 -12.40
C PRO A 34 -5.85 8.07 -13.07
N ALA A 35 -5.51 8.88 -14.07
CA ALA A 35 -4.20 8.78 -14.74
C ALA A 35 -3.06 9.24 -13.82
N HIS A 36 -3.30 10.25 -12.98
CA HIS A 36 -2.36 10.69 -11.95
C HIS A 36 -2.17 9.61 -10.87
N LEU A 37 -3.23 8.90 -10.47
CA LEU A 37 -3.12 7.79 -9.51
C LEU A 37 -2.11 6.75 -9.97
N LEU A 38 -2.18 6.33 -11.23
CA LEU A 38 -1.25 5.34 -11.77
C LEU A 38 0.21 5.80 -11.63
N LYS A 39 0.50 7.07 -11.97
CA LYS A 39 1.85 7.64 -11.82
C LYS A 39 2.31 7.66 -10.37
N LEU A 40 1.40 7.97 -9.43
CA LEU A 40 1.72 7.97 -7.99
C LEU A 40 2.01 6.56 -7.48
N GLN A 41 1.27 5.56 -7.94
CA GLN A 41 1.50 4.15 -7.59
C GLN A 41 2.85 3.65 -8.12
N GLU A 42 3.20 4.00 -9.36
CA GLU A 42 4.50 3.68 -9.97
C GLU A 42 5.66 4.37 -9.23
N ALA A 43 5.47 5.61 -8.78
CA ALA A 43 6.45 6.34 -7.98
C ALA A 43 6.59 5.79 -6.54
N GLY A 44 5.63 5.00 -6.07
CA GLY A 44 5.61 4.45 -4.73
C GLY A 44 5.21 5.44 -3.64
N VAL A 45 5.16 4.95 -2.41
CA VAL A 45 4.77 5.71 -1.21
C VAL A 45 5.86 6.72 -0.87
N LYS A 46 5.52 8.02 -0.91
CA LYS A 46 6.49 9.11 -0.64
C LYS A 46 6.67 9.42 0.84
N LEU A 47 5.61 9.24 1.63
CA LEU A 47 5.60 9.56 3.06
C LEU A 47 5.59 8.25 3.82
N MET A 48 6.65 8.00 4.59
CA MET A 48 6.75 6.77 5.36
C MET A 48 5.72 6.77 6.51
N PRO A 49 5.04 5.65 6.78
CA PRO A 49 4.15 5.52 7.94
C PRO A 49 4.77 5.95 9.27
N THR A 50 6.03 5.61 9.53
CA THR A 50 6.78 5.95 10.75
C THR A 50 7.10 7.43 10.85
N ALA A 51 7.21 8.14 9.72
CA ALA A 51 7.34 9.60 9.73
C ALA A 51 6.05 10.29 10.21
N LEU A 52 4.89 9.62 10.08
CA LEU A 52 3.59 10.12 10.52
C LEU A 52 3.20 9.63 11.92
N ARG A 53 3.56 8.38 12.21
CA ARG A 53 3.31 7.73 13.47
C ARG A 53 4.62 7.09 13.94
N PRO A 54 5.49 7.84 14.64
CA PRO A 54 6.78 7.34 15.11
C PRO A 54 6.69 6.10 16.01
N ALA A 55 5.56 5.90 16.69
CA ALA A 55 5.30 4.74 17.53
C ALA A 55 4.95 3.46 16.73
N LEU A 56 4.81 3.54 15.40
CA LEU A 56 4.54 2.37 14.57
C LEU A 56 5.78 1.47 14.51
N PRO A 57 5.65 0.16 14.79
CA PRO A 57 6.77 -0.77 14.64
C PRO A 57 7.32 -0.80 13.21
N GLN A 58 8.64 -0.81 13.06
CA GLN A 58 9.33 -0.90 11.76
C GLN A 58 8.90 -2.13 10.93
N ALA A 59 8.60 -3.25 11.60
CA ALA A 59 8.08 -4.45 10.94
C ALA A 59 6.72 -4.21 10.27
N ALA A 60 5.82 -3.47 10.94
CA ALA A 60 4.51 -3.13 10.39
C ALA A 60 4.65 -2.21 9.18
N GLU A 61 5.51 -1.20 9.26
CA GLU A 61 5.83 -0.32 8.12
C GLU A 61 6.35 -1.13 6.92
N ALA A 62 7.28 -2.06 7.13
CA ALA A 62 7.83 -2.88 6.06
C ALA A 62 6.76 -3.73 5.36
N VAL A 63 5.80 -4.30 6.11
CA VAL A 63 4.69 -5.07 5.53
C VAL A 63 3.71 -4.18 4.78
N LEU A 64 3.40 -2.99 5.32
CA LEU A 64 2.60 -1.96 4.66
C LEU A 64 3.19 -1.54 3.31
N LEU A 65 4.49 -1.23 3.28
CA LEU A 65 5.17 -0.81 2.05
C LEU A 65 5.24 -1.92 1.00
N LYS A 66 5.36 -3.19 1.42
CA LYS A 66 5.25 -4.34 0.51
C LYS A 66 3.86 -4.47 -0.10
N ALA A 67 2.80 -4.33 0.72
CA ALA A 67 1.42 -4.38 0.24
C ALA A 67 1.11 -3.26 -0.77
N LEU A 68 1.70 -2.08 -0.57
CA LEU A 68 1.56 -0.90 -1.45
C LEU A 68 2.49 -0.92 -2.68
N SER A 69 3.17 -2.02 -2.96
CA SER A 69 4.04 -2.12 -4.14
C SER A 69 3.25 -2.04 -5.45
N CYS A 70 3.76 -1.29 -6.41
CA CYS A 70 3.24 -1.29 -7.78
C CYS A 70 3.38 -2.67 -8.44
N ASP A 71 4.41 -3.43 -8.07
CA ASP A 71 4.62 -4.81 -8.51
C ASP A 71 3.82 -5.78 -7.65
N ALA A 72 2.80 -6.42 -8.26
CA ALA A 72 1.92 -7.34 -7.58
C ALA A 72 2.64 -8.56 -6.98
N HIS A 73 3.78 -8.98 -7.54
CA HIS A 73 4.55 -10.12 -7.05
C HIS A 73 5.35 -9.81 -5.77
N LYS A 74 5.56 -8.52 -5.47
CA LYS A 74 6.22 -8.08 -4.23
C LYS A 74 5.25 -7.96 -3.05
N ARG A 75 3.95 -8.05 -3.31
CA ARG A 75 2.91 -7.96 -2.29
C ARG A 75 2.83 -9.27 -1.49
N PRO A 76 2.36 -9.22 -0.23
CA PRO A 76 2.00 -10.43 0.51
C PRO A 76 1.06 -11.33 -0.32
N ALA A 77 1.29 -12.64 -0.25
CA ALA A 77 0.55 -13.62 -1.06
C ALA A 77 -0.96 -13.68 -0.71
N SER A 78 -1.37 -13.16 0.45
CA SER A 78 -2.77 -13.09 0.87
C SER A 78 -2.97 -12.03 1.97
N ALA A 79 -4.23 -11.67 2.23
CA ALA A 79 -4.59 -10.83 3.37
C ALA A 79 -4.15 -11.42 4.72
N ARG A 80 -4.17 -12.76 4.84
CA ARG A 80 -3.65 -13.43 6.04
C ARG A 80 -2.14 -13.22 6.21
N ALA A 81 -1.38 -13.35 5.12
CA ALA A 81 0.05 -13.07 5.11
C ALA A 81 0.37 -11.58 5.37
N PHE A 82 -0.55 -10.68 5.06
CA PHE A 82 -0.45 -9.27 5.40
C PHE A 82 -0.65 -9.00 6.90
N SER A 83 -1.55 -9.73 7.58
CA SER A 83 -1.81 -9.55 9.02
C SER A 83 -0.75 -10.14 9.95
N SER A 84 0.13 -11.00 9.45
CA SER A 84 1.22 -11.60 10.22
C SER A 84 2.40 -10.63 10.32
N VAL A 85 2.38 -9.80 11.36
CA VAL A 85 3.47 -8.90 11.79
C VAL A 85 3.90 -9.28 13.19
#